data_AF-A0A382W6J2-F1
#
_entry.id   AF-A0A382W6J2-F1
#
_cell.length_a   1.000
_cell.length_b   1.000
_cell.length_c   1.000
_cell.angle_alpha   90.00
_cell.angle_beta   90.00
_cell.angle_gamma   90.00
#
_symmetry.space_group_name_H-M   'P 1'
#
loop_
_entity.id
_entity.type
_entity.pdbx_description
1 polymer ?
#
loop_
_entity_poly.entity_id
_entity_poly.type
_entity_poly.pdbx_seq_one_letter_code
_entity_poly.pdbx_strand_id
1 'polypeptide(L)'
;PVRIELFDDEIESIRHFDPLTQRSAGKVRTVTILPAYETLPQLADEDRVQELLGEMDLIGTSEEAQRRIPSELSHALAGEVVNEIAFYAGFFNLGSVFDYLPAESLMVALRPGAIEETARSQDRRMARLREIKEKRGDVPVGFAQPYIEWGFISDAIEARPKSVKLSPWGFGGELSSDSIRLPLNHPSLTSGGVDQAIKVMKNGISEKKRTVVITNHANRFHELATEKDVSTTLLNDVVEAPEPGEIHVVPGHLLSGFSINVNDGSEITILSDAEVFGI
;
A
#
# COMPACT_ATOMS: atom_id res chain seq x y z
N PRO A 1 -7.97 3.13 24.25
CA PRO A 1 -8.97 4.10 24.75
C PRO A 1 -8.33 5.06 25.78
N VAL A 2 -8.98 6.20 26.03
CA VAL A 2 -8.51 7.21 26.99
C VAL A 2 -9.65 7.60 27.94
N ARG A 3 -9.29 7.92 29.18
CA ARG A 3 -10.18 8.53 30.17
C ARG A 3 -9.78 9.99 30.32
N ILE A 4 -10.75 10.88 30.20
CA ILE A 4 -10.58 12.32 30.39
C ILE A 4 -11.26 12.68 31.71
N GLU A 5 -10.47 13.13 32.69
CA GLU A 5 -10.93 13.63 33.99
C GLU A 5 -11.09 15.15 33.86
N LEU A 6 -12.29 15.65 34.17
CA LEU A 6 -12.66 17.06 34.09
C LEU A 6 -12.75 17.66 35.50
N PHE A 7 -12.33 18.91 35.63
CA PHE A 7 -12.61 19.76 36.78
C PHE A 7 -13.34 21.01 36.29
N ASP A 8 -14.64 21.06 36.55
CA ASP A 8 -15.56 22.03 35.92
C ASP A 8 -15.52 21.91 34.37
N ASP A 9 -15.13 22.98 33.67
CA ASP A 9 -14.95 23.03 32.22
C ASP A 9 -13.50 22.78 31.75
N GLU A 10 -12.58 22.49 32.68
CA GLU A 10 -11.18 22.24 32.39
C GLU A 10 -10.82 20.74 32.37
N ILE A 11 -9.91 20.36 31.48
CA ILE A 11 -9.33 19.00 31.47
C ILE A 11 -8.23 18.93 32.53
N GLU A 12 -8.49 18.22 33.64
CA GLU A 12 -7.50 18.00 34.70
C GLU A 12 -6.47 16.93 34.29
N SER A 13 -6.95 15.83 33.69
CA SER A 13 -6.04 14.75 33.29
C SER A 13 -6.57 13.88 32.16
N ILE A 14 -5.65 13.39 31.31
CA ILE A 14 -5.94 12.38 30.29
C ILE A 14 -5.08 11.15 30.58
N ARG A 15 -5.70 9.98 30.64
CA ARG A 15 -5.02 8.71 30.96
C ARG A 15 -5.41 7.63 29.98
N HIS A 16 -4.45 6.83 29.55
CA HIS A 16 -4.79 5.55 28.95
C HIS A 16 -5.44 4.64 30.00
N PHE A 17 -6.29 3.73 29.55
CA PHE A 17 -6.79 2.67 30.42
C PHE A 17 -6.92 1.37 29.62
N ASP A 18 -6.82 0.25 30.33
CA ASP A 18 -7.10 -1.06 29.79
C ASP A 18 -8.63 -1.28 29.78
N PRO A 19 -9.26 -1.48 28.60
CA PRO A 19 -10.71 -1.66 28.51
C PRO A 19 -11.22 -2.93 29.20
N LEU A 20 -10.39 -3.97 29.35
CA LEU A 20 -10.78 -5.23 30.00
C LEU A 20 -10.76 -5.11 31.52
N THR A 21 -9.68 -4.55 32.08
CA THR A 21 -9.51 -4.45 33.54
C THR A 21 -10.03 -3.15 34.12
N GLN A 22 -10.37 -2.16 33.28
CA GLN A 22 -10.79 -0.80 33.65
C GLN A 22 -9.77 -0.01 34.48
N ARG A 23 -8.51 -0.46 34.49
CA ARG A 23 -7.41 0.17 35.22
C ARG A 23 -6.71 1.22 34.37
N SER A 24 -6.50 2.39 34.96
CA SER A 24 -5.74 3.47 34.33
C SER A 24 -4.25 3.11 34.23
N ALA A 25 -3.65 3.48 33.11
CA ALA A 25 -2.24 3.40 32.82
C ALA A 25 -1.62 4.83 32.84
N GLY A 26 -0.57 5.05 32.05
CA GLY A 26 0.17 6.31 32.01
C GLY A 26 -0.70 7.53 31.64
N LYS A 27 -0.38 8.68 32.25
CA LYS A 27 -0.92 10.00 31.87
C LYS A 27 -0.35 10.44 30.52
N VAL A 28 -1.17 11.11 29.72
CA VAL A 28 -0.77 11.74 28.46
C VAL A 28 -1.17 13.21 28.45
N ARG A 29 -0.44 14.02 27.66
CA ARG A 29 -0.67 15.48 27.59
C ARG A 29 -1.75 15.85 26.58
N THR A 30 -1.79 15.16 25.45
CA THR A 30 -2.73 15.41 24.36
C THR A 30 -3.20 14.08 23.79
N VAL A 31 -4.40 14.09 23.21
CA VAL A 31 -4.94 12.98 22.43
C VAL A 31 -5.65 13.56 21.21
N THR A 32 -5.44 12.95 20.05
CA THR A 32 -6.18 13.26 18.83
C THR A 32 -7.34 12.29 18.71
N ILE A 33 -8.57 12.80 18.64
CA ILE A 33 -9.76 12.01 18.39
C ILE A 33 -10.09 12.14 16.91
N LEU A 34 -9.97 11.04 16.18
CA LEU A 34 -10.35 10.96 14.78
C LEU A 34 -11.86 10.68 14.66
N PRO A 35 -12.50 11.05 13.54
CA PRO A 35 -13.86 10.62 13.26
C PRO A 35 -13.98 9.10 13.32
N ALA A 36 -15.11 8.61 13.86
CA ALA A 36 -15.39 7.17 13.94
C ALA A 36 -15.82 6.56 12.60
N TYR A 37 -16.19 7.40 11.63
CA TYR A 37 -16.69 7.02 10.31
C TYR A 37 -15.95 7.79 9.21
N GLU A 38 -15.81 7.16 8.05
CA GLU A 38 -15.20 7.76 6.85
C GLU A 38 -16.19 8.60 6.03
N THR A 39 -17.49 8.44 6.27
CA THR A 39 -18.55 9.21 5.62
C THR A 39 -19.21 10.09 6.65
N LEU A 40 -19.06 11.40 6.50
CA LEU A 40 -19.52 12.41 7.46
C LEU A 40 -20.48 13.39 6.77
N PRO A 41 -21.76 13.04 6.59
CA PRO A 41 -22.73 13.87 5.86
C PRO A 41 -22.82 15.31 6.34
N GLN A 42 -22.71 15.53 7.66
CA GLN A 42 -22.76 16.85 8.30
C GLN A 42 -21.56 17.75 7.96
N LEU A 43 -20.48 17.18 7.43
CA LEU A 43 -19.27 17.91 7.04
C LEU A 43 -19.07 17.94 5.51
N ALA A 44 -20.03 17.39 4.76
CA ALA A 44 -19.98 17.41 3.31
C ALA A 44 -20.31 18.79 2.75
N ASP A 45 -19.86 19.06 1.53
CA ASP A 45 -20.24 20.27 0.79
C ASP A 45 -21.74 20.20 0.42
N GLU A 46 -22.56 21.02 1.08
CA GLU A 46 -24.02 21.00 0.93
C GLU A 46 -24.44 21.25 -0.51
N ASP A 47 -23.83 22.22 -1.20
CA ASP A 47 -24.19 22.58 -2.57
C ASP A 47 -23.92 21.41 -3.52
N ARG A 48 -22.76 20.76 -3.36
CA ARG A 48 -22.40 19.61 -4.18
C ARG A 48 -23.25 18.37 -3.87
N VAL A 49 -23.63 18.15 -2.62
CA VAL A 49 -24.57 17.09 -2.24
C VAL A 49 -25.93 17.32 -2.88
N GLN A 50 -26.46 18.55 -2.82
CA GLN A 50 -27.77 18.87 -3.43
C GLN A 50 -27.76 18.70 -4.95
N GLU A 51 -26.67 19.06 -5.62
CA GLU A 51 -26.49 18.82 -7.06
C GLU A 51 -26.58 17.32 -7.39
N LEU A 52 -25.84 16.48 -6.68
CA LEU A 52 -25.85 15.02 -6.89
C LEU A 52 -27.22 14.39 -6.57
N LEU A 53 -27.91 14.89 -5.55
CA LEU A 53 -29.28 14.46 -5.24
C LEU A 53 -30.26 14.86 -6.36
N GLY A 54 -30.06 16.01 -7.00
CA GLY A 54 -30.87 16.50 -8.11
C GLY A 54 -30.66 15.72 -9.42
N GLU A 55 -29.49 15.10 -9.61
CA GLU A 55 -29.20 14.21 -10.74
C GLU A 55 -29.89 12.84 -10.62
N MET A 56 -30.31 12.47 -9.41
CA MET A 56 -30.87 11.17 -9.11
C MET A 56 -32.34 11.06 -9.55
N ASP A 57 -32.64 10.09 -10.42
CA ASP A 57 -34.00 9.78 -10.86
C ASP A 57 -34.50 8.46 -10.25
N LEU A 58 -35.48 8.57 -9.35
CA LEU A 58 -36.13 7.44 -8.68
C LEU A 58 -37.13 6.70 -9.58
N ILE A 59 -37.48 7.25 -10.75
CA ILE A 59 -38.38 6.59 -11.69
C ILE A 59 -37.73 5.29 -12.18
N GLY A 60 -38.49 4.19 -12.12
CA GLY A 60 -38.01 2.86 -12.52
C GLY A 60 -37.32 2.07 -11.40
N THR A 61 -37.13 2.67 -10.21
CA THR A 61 -36.71 1.91 -9.02
C THR A 61 -37.88 1.14 -8.39
N SER A 62 -37.55 0.11 -7.59
CA SER A 62 -38.52 -0.66 -6.82
C SER A 62 -39.23 0.20 -5.77
N GLU A 63 -40.44 -0.17 -5.35
CA GLU A 63 -41.15 0.56 -4.28
C GLU A 63 -40.36 0.63 -2.97
N GLU A 64 -39.57 -0.40 -2.67
CA GLU A 64 -38.69 -0.43 -1.51
C GLU A 64 -37.58 0.63 -1.65
N ALA A 65 -36.90 0.70 -2.79
CA ALA A 65 -35.86 1.68 -3.05
C ALA A 65 -36.40 3.12 -3.03
N GLN A 66 -37.59 3.36 -3.60
CA GLN A 66 -38.25 4.67 -3.60
C GLN A 66 -38.55 5.20 -2.20
N ARG A 67 -38.78 4.31 -1.23
CA ARG A 67 -39.01 4.70 0.18
C ARG A 67 -37.70 4.78 0.96
N ARG A 68 -36.86 3.74 0.84
CA ARG A 68 -35.65 3.57 1.65
C ARG A 68 -34.60 4.63 1.34
N ILE A 69 -34.28 4.86 0.06
CA ILE A 69 -33.16 5.75 -0.33
C ILE A 69 -33.40 7.20 0.12
N PRO A 70 -34.55 7.84 -0.17
CA PRO A 70 -34.79 9.21 0.30
C PRO A 70 -34.85 9.32 1.83
N SER A 71 -35.43 8.31 2.51
CA SER A 71 -35.48 8.29 3.98
C SER A 71 -34.09 8.22 4.59
N GLU A 72 -33.23 7.31 4.11
CA GLU A 72 -31.88 7.12 4.64
C GLU A 72 -30.98 8.34 4.35
N LEU A 73 -31.08 8.94 3.16
CA LEU A 73 -30.38 10.17 2.82
C LEU A 73 -30.86 11.34 3.69
N SER A 74 -32.17 11.47 3.94
CA SER A 74 -32.71 12.50 4.83
C SER A 74 -32.21 12.33 6.27
N HIS A 75 -32.18 11.09 6.78
CA HIS A 75 -31.64 10.81 8.12
C HIS A 75 -30.14 11.11 8.21
N ALA A 76 -29.36 10.71 7.19
CA ALA A 76 -27.94 11.02 7.11
C ALA A 76 -27.68 12.55 7.15
N LEU A 77 -28.45 13.32 6.37
CA LEU A 77 -28.38 14.79 6.33
C LEU A 77 -28.91 15.46 7.60
N ALA A 78 -29.71 14.76 8.42
CA ALA A 78 -30.11 15.21 9.75
C ALA A 78 -29.09 14.85 10.85
N GLY A 79 -28.01 14.13 10.50
CA GLY A 79 -26.98 13.69 11.45
C GLY A 79 -27.37 12.44 12.23
N GLU A 80 -28.43 11.74 11.81
CA GLU A 80 -28.86 10.50 12.41
C GLU A 80 -27.98 9.32 11.97
N VAL A 81 -27.94 8.28 12.79
CA VAL A 81 -27.14 7.08 12.51
C VAL A 81 -27.83 6.23 11.43
N VAL A 82 -27.14 6.04 10.31
CA VAL A 82 -27.56 5.17 9.22
C VAL A 82 -26.64 3.95 9.15
N ASN A 83 -27.21 2.74 9.25
CA ASN A 83 -26.43 1.49 9.36
C ASN A 83 -25.48 1.24 8.18
N GLU A 84 -25.90 1.58 6.96
CA GLU A 84 -25.14 1.35 5.73
C GLU A 84 -24.69 2.66 5.07
N ILE A 85 -24.23 3.65 5.86
CA ILE A 85 -23.86 4.97 5.34
C ILE A 85 -22.82 4.93 4.22
N ALA A 86 -21.94 3.92 4.21
CA ALA A 86 -20.95 3.71 3.15
C ALA A 86 -21.59 3.47 1.76
N PHE A 87 -22.82 2.96 1.69
CA PHE A 87 -23.56 2.82 0.43
C PHE A 87 -23.87 4.18 -0.21
N TYR A 88 -24.03 5.22 0.61
CA TYR A 88 -24.28 6.60 0.18
C TYR A 88 -23.01 7.46 0.14
N ALA A 89 -21.83 6.87 0.36
CA ALA A 89 -20.58 7.61 0.43
C ALA A 89 -20.31 8.44 -0.84
N GLY A 90 -20.79 8.02 -2.01
CA GLY A 90 -20.63 8.79 -3.25
C GLY A 90 -21.28 10.18 -3.23
N PHE A 91 -22.26 10.42 -2.37
CA PHE A 91 -22.86 11.75 -2.20
C PHE A 91 -22.02 12.68 -1.34
N PHE A 92 -21.27 12.13 -0.37
CA PHE A 92 -20.62 12.91 0.69
C PHE A 92 -19.09 12.94 0.56
N ASN A 93 -18.49 11.87 0.03
CA ASN A 93 -17.05 11.69 -0.07
C ASN A 93 -16.58 12.04 -1.48
N LEU A 94 -16.26 13.31 -1.68
CA LEU A 94 -15.93 13.90 -2.98
C LEU A 94 -14.43 14.05 -3.22
N GLY A 95 -13.62 13.79 -2.20
CA GLY A 95 -12.16 13.82 -2.27
C GLY A 95 -11.55 12.47 -2.64
N SER A 96 -10.27 12.49 -2.91
CA SER A 96 -9.43 11.33 -3.25
C SER A 96 -8.22 11.24 -2.32
N VAL A 97 -7.51 10.12 -2.37
CA VAL A 97 -6.23 9.98 -1.65
C VAL A 97 -5.19 11.04 -2.07
N PHE A 98 -5.31 11.58 -3.29
CA PHE A 98 -4.38 12.58 -3.81
C PHE A 98 -4.49 13.93 -3.09
N ASP A 99 -5.64 14.25 -2.50
CA ASP A 99 -5.86 15.51 -1.77
C ASP A 99 -5.08 15.57 -0.46
N TYR A 100 -4.71 14.40 0.08
CA TYR A 100 -3.91 14.27 1.29
C TYR A 100 -2.41 14.26 1.02
N LEU A 101 -2.00 14.21 -0.24
CA LEU A 101 -0.59 14.17 -0.64
C LEU A 101 -0.08 15.57 -1.01
N PRO A 102 0.96 16.09 -0.35
CA PRO A 102 1.58 17.37 -0.71
C PRO A 102 1.89 17.49 -2.20
N ALA A 103 1.71 18.68 -2.79
CA ALA A 103 1.93 18.90 -4.23
C ALA A 103 3.34 18.45 -4.70
N GLU A 104 4.34 18.59 -3.82
CA GLU A 104 5.74 18.24 -4.07
C GLU A 104 6.11 16.77 -3.81
N SER A 105 5.14 15.92 -3.45
CA SER A 105 5.35 14.49 -3.24
C SER A 105 5.90 13.82 -4.49
N LEU A 106 6.92 12.96 -4.31
CA LEU A 106 7.42 12.09 -5.37
C LEU A 106 6.42 10.95 -5.64
N MET A 107 5.88 10.90 -6.85
CA MET A 107 5.02 9.81 -7.29
C MET A 107 5.87 8.66 -7.84
N VAL A 108 5.77 7.46 -7.25
CA VAL A 108 6.47 6.26 -7.75
C VAL A 108 5.43 5.26 -8.25
N ALA A 109 5.38 5.05 -9.57
CA ALA A 109 4.48 4.10 -10.20
C ALA A 109 5.23 2.83 -10.60
N LEU A 110 4.97 1.73 -9.89
CA LEU A 110 5.50 0.41 -10.25
C LEU A 110 4.57 -0.27 -11.25
N ARG A 111 5.08 -0.63 -12.42
CA ARG A 111 4.36 -1.24 -13.55
C ARG A 111 3.11 -0.42 -13.93
N PRO A 112 3.25 0.83 -14.40
CA PRO A 112 2.13 1.71 -14.72
C PRO A 112 1.09 1.06 -15.66
N GLY A 113 1.52 0.27 -16.64
CA GLY A 113 0.59 -0.44 -17.53
C GLY A 113 -0.31 -1.46 -16.81
N ALA A 114 0.19 -2.12 -15.76
CA ALA A 114 -0.61 -3.04 -14.96
C ALA A 114 -1.59 -2.30 -14.04
N ILE A 115 -1.20 -1.11 -13.55
CA ILE A 115 -2.09 -0.23 -12.79
C ILE A 115 -3.26 0.20 -13.69
N GLU A 116 -2.97 0.70 -14.89
CA GLU A 116 -3.98 1.09 -15.87
C GLU A 116 -4.91 -0.07 -16.23
N GLU A 117 -4.35 -1.24 -16.56
CA GLU A 117 -5.14 -2.42 -16.92
C GLU A 117 -6.09 -2.83 -15.79
N THR A 118 -5.59 -2.83 -14.55
CA THR A 118 -6.39 -3.18 -13.37
C THR A 118 -7.50 -2.16 -13.13
N ALA A 119 -7.17 -0.86 -13.20
CA ALA A 119 -8.14 0.22 -13.01
C ALA A 119 -9.24 0.18 -14.08
N ARG A 120 -8.89 0.05 -15.36
CA ARG A 120 -9.87 -0.07 -16.46
C ARG A 120 -10.70 -1.34 -16.39
N SER A 121 -10.15 -2.43 -15.86
CA SER A 121 -10.91 -3.64 -15.58
C SER A 121 -11.96 -3.40 -14.49
N GLN A 122 -11.58 -2.66 -13.43
CA GLN A 122 -12.52 -2.26 -12.38
C GLN A 122 -13.58 -1.27 -12.90
N ASP A 123 -13.22 -0.27 -13.70
CA ASP A 123 -14.18 0.68 -14.31
C ASP A 123 -15.29 -0.10 -15.04
N ARG A 124 -14.91 -1.03 -15.92
CA ARG A 124 -15.85 -1.88 -16.68
C ARG A 124 -16.73 -2.73 -15.77
N ARG A 125 -16.17 -3.27 -14.68
CA ARG A 125 -16.92 -4.05 -13.70
C ARG A 125 -17.94 -3.18 -12.96
N MET A 126 -17.54 -1.98 -12.53
CA MET A 126 -18.40 -1.05 -11.82
C MET A 126 -19.55 -0.55 -12.71
N ALA A 127 -19.26 -0.17 -13.95
CA ALA A 127 -20.28 0.21 -14.92
C ALA A 127 -21.30 -0.91 -15.16
N ARG A 128 -20.85 -2.16 -15.31
CA ARG A 128 -21.74 -3.32 -15.47
C ARG A 128 -22.59 -3.58 -14.22
N LEU A 129 -21.99 -3.49 -13.03
CA LEU A 129 -22.71 -3.68 -11.77
C LEU A 129 -23.80 -2.60 -11.59
N ARG A 130 -23.48 -1.36 -11.93
CA ARG A 130 -24.43 -0.25 -11.93
C ARG A 130 -25.60 -0.52 -12.88
N GLU A 131 -25.31 -0.87 -14.13
CA GLU A 131 -26.33 -1.18 -15.14
C GLU A 131 -27.28 -2.30 -14.67
N ILE A 132 -26.75 -3.35 -14.05
CA ILE A 132 -27.56 -4.46 -13.52
C ILE A 132 -28.45 -3.99 -12.37
N LYS A 133 -27.93 -3.19 -11.43
CA LYS A 133 -28.70 -2.68 -10.28
C LYS A 133 -29.77 -1.69 -10.71
N GLU A 134 -29.47 -0.81 -11.67
CA GLU A 134 -30.44 0.13 -12.25
C GLU A 134 -31.57 -0.64 -12.95
N LYS A 135 -31.24 -1.64 -13.78
CA LYS A 135 -32.25 -2.49 -14.46
C LYS A 135 -33.15 -3.27 -13.50
N ARG A 136 -32.63 -3.65 -12.33
CA ARG A 136 -33.40 -4.32 -11.27
C ARG A 136 -34.23 -3.36 -10.43
N GLY A 137 -34.00 -2.06 -10.56
CA GLY A 137 -34.62 -1.03 -9.72
C GLY A 137 -34.08 -1.01 -8.29
N ASP A 138 -32.88 -1.57 -8.06
CA ASP A 138 -32.21 -1.58 -6.75
C ASP A 138 -31.59 -0.21 -6.44
N VAL A 139 -31.16 0.51 -7.48
CA VAL A 139 -30.60 1.87 -7.39
C VAL A 139 -31.17 2.76 -8.50
N PRO A 140 -31.35 4.06 -8.25
CA PRO A 140 -31.79 5.01 -9.27
C PRO A 140 -30.72 5.33 -10.30
N VAL A 141 -31.16 5.80 -11.47
CA VAL A 141 -30.27 6.47 -12.42
C VAL A 141 -29.73 7.74 -11.76
N GLY A 142 -28.48 8.10 -12.03
CA GLY A 142 -27.84 9.25 -11.36
C GLY A 142 -27.39 9.00 -9.91
N PHE A 143 -27.56 7.80 -9.34
CA PHE A 143 -27.05 7.50 -8.00
C PHE A 143 -25.52 7.69 -7.91
N ALA A 144 -25.08 8.57 -7.02
CA ALA A 144 -23.67 8.90 -6.83
C ALA A 144 -22.86 7.69 -6.34
N GLN A 145 -21.69 7.47 -6.95
CA GLN A 145 -20.84 6.30 -6.64
C GLN A 145 -19.58 6.74 -5.87
N PRO A 146 -19.19 6.03 -4.80
CA PRO A 146 -17.92 6.26 -4.13
C PRO A 146 -16.77 5.61 -4.92
N TYR A 147 -16.62 5.99 -6.19
CA TYR A 147 -15.66 5.42 -7.11
C TYR A 147 -15.07 6.51 -8.00
N ILE A 148 -13.76 6.46 -8.18
CA ILE A 148 -13.02 7.37 -9.06
C ILE A 148 -12.57 6.56 -10.26
N GLU A 149 -12.99 6.99 -11.45
CA GLU A 149 -12.64 6.33 -12.70
C GLU A 149 -11.16 6.52 -13.04
N TRP A 150 -10.60 5.59 -13.83
CA TRP A 150 -9.19 5.64 -14.21
C TRP A 150 -8.74 7.00 -14.77
N GLY A 151 -9.59 7.69 -15.55
CA GLY A 151 -9.25 8.99 -16.13
C GLY A 151 -8.83 10.03 -15.08
N PHE A 152 -9.59 10.16 -13.99
CA PHE A 152 -9.24 11.07 -12.90
C PHE A 152 -7.99 10.62 -12.16
N ILE A 153 -7.80 9.31 -11.97
CA ILE A 153 -6.62 8.75 -11.32
C ILE A 153 -5.37 9.02 -12.17
N SER A 154 -5.43 8.82 -13.49
CA SER A 154 -4.33 9.09 -14.40
C SER A 154 -3.98 10.57 -14.42
N ASP A 155 -4.98 11.45 -14.50
CA ASP A 155 -4.78 12.90 -14.49
C ASP A 155 -4.10 13.34 -13.18
N ALA A 156 -4.53 12.82 -12.03
CA ALA A 156 -3.93 13.13 -10.74
C ALA A 156 -2.48 12.60 -10.58
N ILE A 157 -2.16 11.45 -11.19
CA ILE A 157 -0.80 10.91 -11.24
C ILE A 157 0.09 11.76 -12.15
N GLU A 158 -0.41 12.16 -13.32
CA GLU A 158 0.33 12.93 -14.33
C GLU A 158 0.52 14.39 -13.94
N ALA A 159 -0.41 14.96 -13.18
CA ALA A 159 -0.30 16.32 -12.64
C ALA A 159 0.84 16.47 -11.63
N ARG A 160 1.45 15.37 -11.14
CA ARG A 160 2.56 15.44 -10.18
C ARG A 160 3.85 15.86 -10.88
N PRO A 161 4.50 16.97 -10.44
CA PRO A 161 5.69 17.48 -11.10
C PRO A 161 6.89 16.53 -10.96
N LYS A 162 6.91 15.69 -9.92
CA LYS A 162 7.96 14.71 -9.64
C LYS A 162 7.35 13.32 -9.73
N SER A 163 7.68 12.59 -10.79
CA SER A 163 7.25 11.20 -10.94
C SER A 163 8.37 10.29 -11.45
N VAL A 164 8.37 9.05 -10.97
CA VAL A 164 9.26 7.97 -11.41
C VAL A 164 8.41 6.75 -11.73
N LYS A 165 8.59 6.22 -12.93
CA LYS A 165 7.93 4.99 -13.38
C LYS A 165 8.96 3.86 -13.36
N LEU A 166 8.65 2.77 -12.67
CA LEU A 166 9.49 1.58 -12.57
C LEU A 166 8.80 0.42 -13.26
N SER A 167 9.41 -0.19 -14.26
CA SER A 167 8.88 -1.36 -14.96
C SER A 167 9.93 -2.44 -15.11
N PRO A 168 9.59 -3.73 -14.97
CA PRO A 168 10.44 -4.83 -15.39
C PRO A 168 10.75 -4.73 -16.88
N TRP A 169 11.93 -5.19 -17.29
CA TRP A 169 12.33 -5.20 -18.69
C TRP A 169 11.33 -5.98 -19.56
N GLY A 170 10.92 -5.42 -20.69
CA GLY A 170 10.04 -6.09 -21.64
C GLY A 170 8.55 -6.10 -21.27
N PHE A 171 8.18 -5.52 -20.12
CA PHE A 171 6.78 -5.31 -19.73
C PHE A 171 6.37 -3.84 -19.90
N GLY A 172 5.74 -3.55 -21.04
CA GLY A 172 4.99 -2.31 -21.29
C GLY A 172 5.76 -1.22 -22.04
N GLY A 173 5.31 -0.95 -23.27
CA GLY A 173 5.54 0.30 -24.01
C GLY A 173 6.97 0.58 -24.47
N GLU A 174 7.10 1.42 -25.51
CA GLU A 174 8.39 1.90 -26.00
C GLU A 174 9.19 2.54 -24.84
N LEU A 175 10.43 2.08 -24.65
CA LEU A 175 11.39 2.77 -23.79
C LEU A 175 11.46 4.23 -24.25
N SER A 176 10.98 5.16 -23.42
CA SER A 176 11.20 6.57 -23.68
C SER A 176 12.71 6.84 -23.67
N SER A 177 13.14 7.87 -24.40
CA SER A 177 14.56 8.30 -24.44
C SER A 177 15.16 8.56 -23.05
N ASP A 178 14.30 8.86 -22.07
CA ASP A 178 14.68 9.24 -20.71
C ASP A 178 14.68 8.04 -19.73
N SER A 179 14.49 6.82 -20.24
CA SER A 179 14.51 5.61 -19.43
C SER A 179 15.93 5.23 -19.02
N ILE A 180 16.12 4.94 -17.73
CA ILE A 180 17.40 4.51 -17.17
C ILE A 180 17.29 3.03 -16.82
N ARG A 181 18.16 2.20 -17.42
CA ARG A 181 18.35 0.81 -16.97
C ARG A 181 18.95 0.85 -15.56
N LEU A 182 18.23 0.33 -14.59
CA LEU A 182 18.82 0.00 -13.30
C LEU A 182 19.80 -1.17 -13.47
N PRO A 183 20.95 -1.17 -12.79
CA PRO A 183 21.94 -2.24 -12.89
C PRO A 183 21.52 -3.50 -12.11
N LEU A 184 20.21 -3.75 -12.01
CA LEU A 184 19.65 -4.88 -11.27
C LEU A 184 19.41 -6.04 -12.23
N ASN A 185 19.81 -7.24 -11.83
CA ASN A 185 19.47 -8.46 -12.54
C ASN A 185 18.70 -9.41 -11.63
N HIS A 186 17.93 -10.30 -12.26
CA HIS A 186 17.29 -11.40 -11.58
C HIS A 186 18.33 -12.30 -10.90
N PRO A 187 17.95 -12.96 -9.79
CA PRO A 187 18.84 -13.87 -9.11
C PRO A 187 19.30 -14.97 -10.08
N SER A 188 20.60 -15.25 -10.07
CA SER A 188 21.21 -16.30 -10.87
C SER A 188 21.03 -17.70 -10.26
N LEU A 189 20.59 -17.77 -8.99
CA LEU A 189 20.39 -18.99 -8.21
C LEU A 189 18.92 -19.39 -8.13
N THR A 190 18.62 -20.62 -8.52
CA THR A 190 17.29 -21.25 -8.43
C THR A 190 17.25 -22.48 -7.53
N SER A 191 18.24 -22.68 -6.66
CA SER A 191 18.37 -23.92 -5.86
C SER A 191 18.34 -23.66 -4.37
N GLY A 192 17.19 -23.97 -3.77
CA GLY A 192 16.83 -23.73 -2.38
C GLY A 192 17.36 -24.78 -1.40
N GLY A 193 18.58 -24.57 -0.92
CA GLY A 193 19.13 -25.39 0.15
C GLY A 193 20.48 -24.90 0.62
N VAL A 194 20.65 -24.90 1.94
CA VAL A 194 21.80 -24.26 2.62
C VAL A 194 23.12 -24.80 2.09
N ASP A 195 23.18 -26.10 1.86
CA ASP A 195 24.36 -26.79 1.36
C ASP A 195 24.79 -26.32 -0.03
N GLN A 196 23.82 -26.13 -0.92
CA GLN A 196 24.07 -25.68 -2.28
C GLN A 196 24.39 -24.19 -2.31
N ALA A 197 23.70 -23.38 -1.49
CA ALA A 197 24.00 -21.97 -1.32
C ALA A 197 25.45 -21.76 -0.82
N ILE A 198 25.85 -22.49 0.23
CA ILE A 198 27.22 -22.45 0.76
C ILE A 198 28.25 -22.90 -0.28
N LYS A 199 27.95 -23.95 -1.06
CA LYS A 199 28.84 -24.40 -2.14
C LYS A 199 29.04 -23.33 -3.21
N VAL A 200 27.96 -22.64 -3.60
CA VAL A 200 28.03 -21.56 -4.60
C VAL A 200 28.79 -20.35 -4.05
N MET A 201 28.56 -19.96 -2.79
CA MET A 201 29.33 -18.91 -2.13
C MET A 201 30.82 -19.26 -2.05
N LYS A 202 31.18 -20.50 -1.72
CA LYS A 202 32.58 -20.95 -1.67
C LYS A 202 33.29 -20.81 -3.01
N ASN A 203 32.62 -21.15 -4.11
CA ASN A 203 33.15 -20.89 -5.46
C ASN A 203 33.24 -19.39 -5.74
N GLY A 204 32.24 -18.62 -5.32
CA GLY A 204 32.18 -17.16 -5.49
C GLY A 204 33.34 -16.42 -4.80
N ILE A 205 33.84 -16.90 -3.66
CA ILE A 205 35.03 -16.34 -2.99
C ILE A 205 36.25 -16.40 -3.92
N SER A 206 36.46 -17.53 -4.60
CA SER A 206 37.60 -17.69 -5.53
C SER A 206 37.49 -16.79 -6.76
N GLU A 207 36.26 -16.47 -7.17
CA GLU A 207 35.94 -15.54 -8.24
C GLU A 207 35.90 -14.07 -7.77
N LYS A 208 36.20 -13.82 -6.49
CA LYS A 208 36.13 -12.50 -5.83
C LYS A 208 34.75 -11.83 -5.91
N LYS A 209 33.67 -12.62 -5.91
CA LYS A 209 32.29 -12.11 -5.86
C LYS A 209 32.00 -11.47 -4.51
N ARG A 210 31.26 -10.36 -4.53
CA ARG A 210 30.75 -9.68 -3.33
C ARG A 210 29.37 -10.26 -3.02
N THR A 211 29.15 -10.78 -1.82
CA THR A 211 27.88 -11.45 -1.48
C THR A 211 27.25 -10.85 -0.22
N VAL A 212 25.94 -10.59 -0.27
CA VAL A 212 25.13 -10.22 0.89
C VAL A 212 24.02 -11.25 1.04
N VAL A 213 23.86 -11.78 2.24
CA VAL A 213 22.78 -12.72 2.58
C VAL A 213 21.84 -12.05 3.56
N ILE A 214 20.57 -11.88 3.16
CA ILE A 214 19.52 -11.29 3.99
C ILE A 214 18.56 -12.40 4.40
N THR A 215 18.50 -12.70 5.70
CA THR A 215 17.72 -13.84 6.21
C THR A 215 17.16 -13.59 7.60
N ASN A 216 15.98 -14.15 7.89
CA ASN A 216 15.41 -14.14 9.24
C ASN A 216 16.22 -15.03 10.22
N HIS A 217 17.11 -15.88 9.70
CA HIS A 217 17.89 -16.85 10.45
C HIS A 217 19.40 -16.57 10.35
N ALA A 218 19.80 -15.29 10.35
CA ALA A 218 21.18 -14.83 10.13
C ALA A 218 22.23 -15.53 11.01
N ASN A 219 22.02 -15.63 12.32
CA ASN A 219 22.92 -16.34 13.23
C ASN A 219 23.08 -17.82 12.84
N ARG A 220 21.96 -18.48 12.54
CA ARG A 220 21.97 -19.90 12.19
C ARG A 220 22.69 -20.14 10.86
N PHE A 221 22.48 -19.25 9.89
CA PHE A 221 23.17 -19.32 8.61
C PHE A 221 24.68 -19.08 8.76
N HIS A 222 25.08 -18.09 9.57
CA HIS A 222 26.48 -17.80 9.87
C HIS A 222 27.19 -19.00 10.53
N GLU A 223 26.54 -19.67 11.50
CA GLU A 223 27.03 -20.92 12.10
C GLU A 223 27.24 -22.01 11.03
N LEU A 224 26.21 -22.28 10.21
CA LEU A 224 26.25 -23.32 9.17
C LEU A 224 27.32 -23.04 8.10
N ALA A 225 27.54 -21.78 7.73
CA ALA A 225 28.61 -21.38 6.82
C ALA A 225 29.99 -21.63 7.44
N THR A 226 30.14 -21.30 8.72
CA THR A 226 31.39 -21.51 9.47
C THR A 226 31.72 -23.00 9.61
N GLU A 227 30.73 -23.86 9.89
CA GLU A 227 30.88 -25.33 9.93
C GLU A 227 31.37 -25.92 8.61
N LYS A 228 31.19 -25.20 7.49
CA LYS A 228 31.57 -25.64 6.13
C LYS A 228 32.80 -24.90 5.56
N ASP A 229 33.58 -24.28 6.45
CA ASP A 229 34.79 -23.51 6.13
C ASP A 229 34.52 -22.32 5.19
N VAL A 230 33.37 -21.66 5.33
CA VAL A 230 33.05 -20.40 4.63
C VAL A 230 33.02 -19.27 5.65
N SER A 231 33.99 -18.36 5.55
CA SER A 231 34.05 -17.17 6.39
C SER A 231 32.94 -16.19 5.96
N THR A 232 32.12 -15.79 6.91
CA THR A 232 31.06 -14.80 6.72
C THR A 232 31.12 -13.79 7.84
N THR A 233 30.69 -12.55 7.59
CA THR A 233 30.64 -11.49 8.59
C THR A 233 29.19 -11.18 8.91
N LEU A 234 28.80 -11.38 10.17
CA LEU A 234 27.47 -11.05 10.63
C LEU A 234 27.37 -9.54 10.94
N LEU A 235 26.47 -8.84 10.26
CA LEU A 235 26.23 -7.40 10.42
C LEU A 235 24.76 -7.14 10.73
N ASN A 236 24.45 -6.01 11.36
CA ASN A 236 23.07 -5.59 11.60
C ASN A 236 22.47 -4.85 10.39
N ASP A 237 23.30 -4.22 9.57
CA ASP A 237 22.91 -3.46 8.39
C ASP A 237 24.08 -3.39 7.40
N VAL A 238 23.80 -3.10 6.12
CA VAL A 238 24.80 -2.95 5.06
C VAL A 238 24.72 -1.54 4.49
N VAL A 239 25.66 -0.68 4.89
CA VAL A 239 25.80 0.68 4.34
C VAL A 239 26.79 0.74 3.18
N GLU A 240 27.81 -0.11 3.22
CA GLU A 240 28.85 -0.23 2.20
C GLU A 240 28.86 -1.64 1.61
N ALA A 241 29.19 -1.76 0.33
CA ALA A 241 29.27 -3.06 -0.33
C ALA A 241 30.42 -3.90 0.27
N PRO A 242 30.24 -5.23 0.40
CA PRO A 242 31.32 -6.12 0.83
C PRO A 242 32.56 -6.00 -0.06
N GLU A 243 33.75 -6.19 0.48
CA GLU A 243 34.97 -6.26 -0.34
C GLU A 243 34.97 -7.50 -1.26
N PRO A 244 35.74 -7.52 -2.36
CA PRO A 244 35.75 -8.65 -3.29
C PRO A 244 36.11 -9.98 -2.60
N GLY A 245 35.17 -10.94 -2.62
CA GLY A 245 35.30 -12.24 -1.97
C GLY A 245 34.72 -12.30 -0.55
N GLU A 246 34.22 -11.18 -0.01
CA GLU A 246 33.53 -11.17 1.28
C GLU A 246 32.06 -11.55 1.16
N ILE A 247 31.57 -12.14 2.24
CA ILE A 247 30.17 -12.52 2.42
C ILE A 247 29.67 -11.87 3.70
N HIS A 248 28.74 -10.93 3.58
CA HIS A 248 28.06 -10.32 4.71
C HIS A 248 26.70 -10.99 4.93
N VAL A 249 26.34 -11.26 6.18
CA VAL A 249 25.07 -11.87 6.56
C VAL A 249 24.33 -10.88 7.44
N VAL A 250 23.08 -10.55 7.08
CA VAL A 250 22.28 -9.52 7.74
C VAL A 250 20.90 -10.07 8.10
N PRO A 251 20.41 -9.81 9.33
CA PRO A 251 19.06 -10.19 9.71
C PRO A 251 18.05 -9.34 8.94
N GLY A 252 17.12 -9.98 8.24
CA GLY A 252 16.08 -9.29 7.50
C GLY A 252 15.24 -10.23 6.65
N HIS A 253 14.27 -9.67 5.94
CA HIS A 253 13.40 -10.45 5.06
C HIS A 253 13.39 -9.85 3.66
N LEU A 254 13.60 -10.70 2.67
CA LEU A 254 13.54 -10.39 1.25
C LEU A 254 12.78 -11.52 0.55
N LEU A 255 11.89 -11.18 -0.38
CA LEU A 255 11.07 -12.16 -1.10
C LEU A 255 11.89 -13.03 -2.05
N SER A 256 12.88 -12.43 -2.73
CA SER A 256 13.79 -13.10 -3.63
C SER A 256 15.08 -12.31 -3.71
N GLY A 257 16.21 -13.01 -3.87
CA GLY A 257 17.49 -12.40 -4.16
C GLY A 257 17.51 -11.65 -5.49
N PHE A 258 18.58 -10.91 -5.72
CA PHE A 258 18.86 -10.21 -6.97
C PHE A 258 20.35 -9.89 -7.04
N SER A 259 20.84 -9.42 -8.19
CA SER A 259 22.23 -8.94 -8.28
C SER A 259 22.30 -7.51 -8.78
N ILE A 260 23.40 -6.84 -8.42
CA ILE A 260 23.69 -5.46 -8.79
C ILE A 260 25.01 -5.43 -9.55
N ASN A 261 24.97 -4.97 -10.80
CA ASN A 261 26.17 -4.68 -11.57
C ASN A 261 26.78 -3.35 -11.11
N VAL A 262 28.05 -3.37 -10.74
CA VAL A 262 28.80 -2.19 -10.30
C VAL A 262 29.56 -1.60 -11.51
N ASN A 263 29.79 -0.29 -11.50
CA ASN A 263 30.44 0.43 -12.60
C ASN A 263 31.87 -0.06 -12.90
N ASP A 264 32.54 -0.70 -11.92
CA ASP A 264 33.86 -1.30 -12.09
C ASP A 264 33.82 -2.67 -12.81
N GLY A 265 32.63 -3.12 -13.22
CA GLY A 265 32.39 -4.41 -13.87
C GLY A 265 32.21 -5.58 -12.89
N SER A 266 32.30 -5.34 -11.58
CA SER A 266 32.00 -6.34 -10.56
C SER A 266 30.49 -6.50 -10.32
N GLU A 267 30.10 -7.61 -9.71
CA GLU A 267 28.70 -7.92 -9.38
C GLU A 267 28.57 -8.14 -7.86
N ILE A 268 27.54 -7.54 -7.28
CA ILE A 268 27.12 -7.80 -5.90
C ILE A 268 25.91 -8.73 -5.96
N THR A 269 26.01 -9.89 -5.33
CA THR A 269 24.92 -10.86 -5.24
C THR A 269 24.20 -10.72 -3.90
N ILE A 270 22.89 -10.53 -3.94
CA ILE A 270 22.03 -10.51 -2.76
C ILE A 270 21.22 -11.81 -2.76
N LEU A 271 21.33 -12.58 -1.68
CA LEU A 271 20.58 -13.82 -1.47
C LEU A 271 19.54 -13.62 -0.36
N SER A 272 18.36 -14.19 -0.55
CA SER A 272 17.28 -14.22 0.42
C SER A 272 17.10 -15.62 1.03
N ASP A 273 16.10 -15.76 1.91
CA ASP A 273 15.67 -17.05 2.44
C ASP A 273 15.29 -18.04 1.31
N ALA A 274 14.77 -17.56 0.18
CA ALA A 274 14.40 -18.40 -0.95
C ALA A 274 15.61 -19.09 -1.60
N GLU A 275 16.71 -18.36 -1.80
CA GLU A 275 17.92 -18.94 -2.40
C GLU A 275 18.73 -19.75 -1.39
N VAL A 276 18.73 -19.34 -0.11
CA VAL A 276 19.53 -19.97 0.93
C VAL A 276 18.86 -21.22 1.51
N PHE A 277 17.58 -21.13 1.84
CA PHE A 277 16.83 -22.19 2.52
C PHE A 277 15.78 -22.85 1.62
N GLY A 278 15.41 -22.24 0.50
CA GLY A 278 14.40 -22.80 -0.41
C GLY A 278 12.96 -22.58 0.03
N ILE A 279 12.72 -21.55 0.83
CA ILE A 279 11.41 -21.20 1.42
C ILE A 279 10.86 -19.90 0.88
#